data_AF-A0A529WX53-F1
#
_entry.id   AF-A0A529WX53-F1
#
_cell.length_a   1.000
_cell.length_b   1.000
_cell.length_c   1.000
_cell.angle_alpha   90.00
_cell.angle_beta   90.00
_cell.angle_gamma   90.00
#
_symmetry.space_group_name_H-M   'P 1'
#
loop_
_entity.id
_entity.type
_entity.pdbx_description
1 polymer ?
#
loop_
_entity_poly.entity_id
_entity_poly.type
_entity_poly.pdbx_seq_one_letter_code
_entity_poly.pdbx_strand_id
1 'polypeptide(L)'
;MRISFIPLFLLLLPLLEIAGFVVVGREIGALATVGLVILSSVAGSLLLRHQGFGVMTRVRTEMDAGHDPSRQLAHGAMIVLAAILLIIPGFITDIFAILLLLPPVRDFAWRLLKSRIVMATSFSSGFSARRRETVIDLDDSDYSRDDYPNRPDHNSPWRRLKND
;
A
#
# COMPACT_ATOMS: atom_id res chain seq x y z
N MET A 1 8.79 5.65 -32.05
CA MET A 1 9.11 4.82 -30.87
C MET A 1 8.98 5.70 -29.64
N ARG A 2 8.03 5.42 -28.74
CA ARG A 2 7.98 6.12 -27.44
C ARG A 2 9.11 5.53 -26.61
N ILE A 3 10.25 6.22 -26.55
CA ILE A 3 11.39 5.78 -25.75
C ILE A 3 10.96 5.90 -24.28
N SER A 4 10.69 4.76 -23.64
CA SER A 4 10.42 4.73 -22.21
C SER A 4 11.75 4.95 -21.49
N PHE A 5 11.93 6.13 -20.90
CA PHE A 5 13.10 6.48 -20.08
C PHE A 5 13.09 5.84 -18.68
N ILE A 6 12.00 5.18 -18.31
CA ILE A 6 11.79 4.53 -17.00
C ILE A 6 12.93 3.56 -16.61
N PRO A 7 13.33 2.57 -17.43
CA PRO A 7 14.41 1.64 -17.06
C PRO A 7 15.77 2.33 -16.86
N LEU A 8 16.05 3.39 -17.63
CA LEU A 8 17.28 4.15 -17.47
C LEU A 8 17.32 4.86 -16.11
N PHE A 9 16.21 5.51 -15.73
CA PHE A 9 16.11 6.17 -14.43
C PHE A 9 16.20 5.19 -13.26
N LEU A 10 15.57 4.01 -13.38
CA LEU A 10 15.63 2.95 -12.37
C LEU A 10 17.07 2.46 -12.11
N LEU A 11 17.92 2.44 -13.14
CA LEU A 11 19.32 2.03 -13.03
C LEU A 11 20.21 3.20 -12.55
N LEU A 12 19.94 4.41 -13.04
CA LEU A 12 20.72 5.60 -12.73
C LEU A 12 20.54 6.08 -11.27
N LEU A 13 19.34 5.91 -10.72
CA LEU A 13 19.03 6.38 -9.37
C LEU A 13 19.90 5.70 -8.29
N PRO A 14 19.98 4.36 -8.19
CA PRO A 14 20.88 3.70 -7.23
C PRO A 14 22.37 4.06 -7.41
N LEU A 15 22.83 4.26 -8.65
CA LEU A 15 24.20 4.72 -8.91
C LEU A 15 24.43 6.11 -8.31
N LEU A 16 23.47 7.00 -8.46
CA LEU A 16 23.53 8.35 -7.91
C LEU A 16 23.49 8.33 -6.37
N GLU A 17 22.73 7.40 -5.77
CA GLU A 17 22.73 7.20 -4.32
C GLU A 17 24.09 6.75 -3.80
N ILE A 18 24.70 5.74 -4.43
CA ILE A 18 26.04 5.25 -4.05
C ILE A 18 27.06 6.40 -4.15
N ALA A 19 27.00 7.20 -5.22
CA ALA A 19 27.86 8.37 -5.35
C ALA A 19 27.62 9.38 -4.21
N GLY A 20 26.36 9.64 -3.84
CA GLY A 20 25.99 10.47 -2.70
C GLY A 20 26.56 9.95 -1.37
N PHE A 21 26.44 8.65 -1.11
CA PHE A 21 27.00 8.02 0.09
C PHE A 21 28.53 8.18 0.17
N VAL A 22 29.23 8.04 -0.96
CA VAL A 22 30.68 8.23 -1.00
C VAL A 22 31.05 9.69 -0.74
N VAL A 23 30.35 10.64 -1.36
CA VAL A 23 30.64 12.07 -1.17
C VAL A 23 30.42 12.47 0.28
N VAL A 24 29.25 12.17 0.86
CA VAL A 24 28.95 12.52 2.25
C VAL A 24 29.87 11.76 3.21
N GLY A 25 30.10 10.47 2.96
CA GLY A 25 31.01 9.65 3.77
C GLY A 25 32.45 10.16 3.80
N ARG A 26 32.91 10.84 2.74
CA ARG A 26 34.22 11.49 2.71
C ARG A 26 34.27 12.79 3.50
N GLU A 27 33.17 13.56 3.54
CA GLU A 27 33.10 14.85 4.23
C GLU A 27 32.91 14.70 5.75
N ILE A 28 32.00 13.82 6.19
CA ILE A 28 31.63 13.67 7.61
C ILE A 28 32.06 12.33 8.24
N GLY A 29 32.58 11.40 7.43
CA GLY A 29 32.98 10.07 7.88
C GLY A 29 31.88 9.01 7.77
N ALA A 30 32.32 7.74 7.70
CA ALA A 30 31.43 6.59 7.49
C ALA A 30 30.46 6.38 8.67
N LEU A 31 30.92 6.49 9.92
CA LEU A 31 30.07 6.29 11.10
C LEU A 31 28.95 7.34 11.18
N ALA A 32 29.25 8.60 10.90
CA ALA A 32 28.26 9.68 10.87
C ALA A 32 27.23 9.43 9.75
N THR A 33 27.68 8.98 8.58
CA THR A 33 26.81 8.63 7.44
C THR A 33 25.85 7.49 7.78
N VAL A 34 26.35 6.43 8.41
CA VAL A 34 25.50 5.33 8.90
C VAL A 34 24.51 5.82 9.96
N GLY A 35 24.94 6.72 10.85
CA GLY A 35 24.05 7.36 11.82
C GLY A 35 22.91 8.13 11.16
N LEU A 36 23.19 8.90 10.10
CA LEU A 36 22.17 9.62 9.33
C LEU A 36 21.16 8.66 8.68
N VAL A 37 21.64 7.57 8.08
CA VAL A 37 20.80 6.52 7.48
C VAL A 37 19.87 5.89 8.52
N ILE A 38 20.40 5.53 9.69
CA ILE A 38 19.56 4.95 10.75
C ILE A 38 18.53 5.98 11.23
N LEU A 39 18.95 7.23 11.41
CA LEU A 39 18.07 8.30 11.85
C LEU A 39 16.95 8.57 10.85
N SER A 40 17.27 8.58 9.55
CA SER A 40 16.27 8.74 8.49
C SER A 40 15.31 7.55 8.49
N SER A 41 15.79 6.31 8.49
CA SER A 41 14.91 5.14 8.54
C SER A 41 13.99 5.12 9.76
N VAL A 42 14.47 5.51 10.94
CA VAL A 42 13.66 5.65 12.15
C VAL A 42 12.62 6.76 11.99
N ALA A 43 13.01 7.93 11.49
CA ALA A 43 12.09 9.03 11.23
C ALA A 43 10.98 8.63 10.24
N GLY A 44 11.33 7.94 9.15
CA GLY A 44 10.39 7.41 8.17
C GLY A 44 9.40 6.42 8.79
N SER A 45 9.89 5.49 9.62
CA SER A 45 9.05 4.53 10.34
C SER A 45 8.09 5.21 11.32
N LEU A 46 8.57 6.20 12.08
CA LEU A 46 7.74 6.99 12.99
C LEU A 46 6.69 7.81 12.23
N LEU A 47 7.05 8.42 11.11
CA LEU A 47 6.12 9.15 10.25
C LEU A 47 5.01 8.23 9.72
N LEU A 48 5.37 7.02 9.27
CA LEU A 48 4.41 6.03 8.81
C LEU A 48 3.44 5.64 9.94
N ARG A 49 3.96 5.43 11.15
CA ARG A 49 3.15 5.10 12.32
C ARG A 49 2.24 6.26 12.74
N HIS A 50 2.75 7.48 12.82
CA HIS A 50 1.97 8.62 13.33
C HIS A 50 0.98 9.19 12.31
N GLN A 51 1.41 9.36 11.06
CA GLN A 51 0.58 9.98 10.03
C GLN A 51 -0.29 8.97 9.27
N GLY A 52 0.11 7.69 9.21
CA GLY A 52 -0.67 6.63 8.56
C GLY A 52 -2.07 6.47 9.15
N PHE A 53 -2.19 6.45 10.49
CA PHE A 53 -3.50 6.34 11.16
C PHE A 53 -4.34 7.62 11.02
N GLY A 54 -3.74 8.80 11.16
CA GLY A 54 -4.47 10.07 11.09
C GLY A 54 -5.08 10.37 9.72
N VAL A 55 -4.47 9.89 8.64
CA VAL A 55 -5.01 9.99 7.28
C VAL A 55 -6.27 9.15 7.14
N MET A 56 -6.24 7.90 7.60
CA MET A 56 -7.38 6.98 7.49
C MET A 56 -8.61 7.52 8.22
N THR A 57 -8.42 8.13 9.39
CA THR A 57 -9.52 8.74 10.14
C THR A 57 -10.17 9.89 9.36
N ARG A 58 -9.37 10.79 8.77
CA ARG A 58 -9.87 11.93 7.98
C ARG A 58 -10.64 11.48 6.74
N VAL A 59 -10.09 10.50 6.02
CA VAL A 59 -10.75 9.89 4.86
C VAL A 59 -12.12 9.33 5.24
N ARG A 60 -12.21 8.59 6.35
CA ARG A 60 -13.49 8.05 6.85
C ARG A 60 -14.48 9.17 7.16
N THR A 61 -14.06 10.19 7.91
CA THR A 61 -14.92 11.34 8.26
C THR A 61 -15.50 12.04 7.03
N GLU A 62 -14.73 12.17 5.95
CA GLU A 62 -15.17 12.87 4.74
C GLU A 62 -16.03 12.00 3.83
N MET A 63 -15.81 10.69 3.85
CA MET A 63 -16.74 9.72 3.24
C MET A 63 -18.08 9.70 4.00
N ASP A 64 -18.05 9.72 5.33
CA ASP A 64 -19.25 9.76 6.17
C ASP A 64 -20.04 11.07 6.00
N ALA A 65 -19.33 12.18 5.70
CA ALA A 65 -19.93 13.47 5.38
C ALA A 65 -20.45 13.58 3.94
N GLY A 66 -20.24 12.57 3.09
CA GLY A 66 -20.66 12.58 1.67
C GLY A 66 -19.82 13.49 0.77
N HIS A 67 -18.64 13.92 1.19
CA HIS A 67 -17.71 14.72 0.38
C HIS A 67 -16.76 13.83 -0.45
N ASP A 68 -16.16 14.39 -1.50
CA ASP A 68 -15.16 13.68 -2.32
C ASP A 68 -13.82 13.54 -1.55
N PRO A 69 -13.41 12.30 -1.16
CA PRO A 69 -12.18 12.09 -0.40
C PRO A 69 -10.92 12.04 -1.29
N SER A 70 -11.03 12.26 -2.61
CA SER A 70 -9.93 12.11 -3.57
C SER A 70 -8.65 12.84 -3.18
N ARG A 71 -8.78 14.11 -2.74
CA ARG A 71 -7.65 14.91 -2.28
C ARG A 71 -7.00 14.32 -1.04
N GLN A 72 -7.80 13.84 -0.08
CA GLN A 72 -7.29 13.32 1.18
C GLN A 72 -6.61 11.97 1.01
N LEU A 73 -7.16 11.13 0.14
CA LEU A 73 -6.53 9.88 -0.30
C LEU A 73 -5.18 10.15 -0.97
N ALA A 74 -5.12 11.11 -1.90
CA ALA A 74 -3.87 11.47 -2.57
C ALA A 74 -2.81 11.99 -1.58
N HIS A 75 -3.18 12.91 -0.69
CA HIS A 75 -2.26 13.43 0.34
C HIS A 75 -1.81 12.33 1.30
N GLY A 76 -2.71 11.41 1.65
CA GLY A 76 -2.40 10.21 2.42
C GLY A 76 -1.38 9.31 1.74
N ALA A 77 -1.62 8.97 0.47
CA ALA A 77 -0.72 8.17 -0.33
C ALA A 77 0.66 8.83 -0.49
N MET A 78 0.71 10.15 -0.69
CA MET A 78 1.96 10.90 -0.76
C MET A 78 2.75 10.86 0.55
N ILE A 79 2.08 10.92 1.72
CA ILE A 79 2.76 10.76 3.02
C ILE A 79 3.34 9.35 3.16
N VAL A 80 2.56 8.32 2.82
CA VAL A 80 3.02 6.92 2.91
C VAL A 80 4.20 6.69 1.97
N LEU A 81 4.13 7.21 0.74
CA LEU A 81 5.21 7.14 -0.23
C LEU A 81 6.47 7.87 0.28
N ALA A 82 6.32 9.08 0.82
CA ALA A 82 7.43 9.80 1.44
C ALA A 82 8.06 8.99 2.59
N ALA A 83 7.24 8.40 3.46
CA ALA A 83 7.73 7.58 4.56
C ALA A 83 8.48 6.33 4.08
N ILE A 84 7.99 5.64 3.05
CA ILE A 84 8.68 4.49 2.44
C ILE A 84 10.01 4.93 1.81
N LEU A 85 10.03 6.07 1.10
CA LEU A 85 11.27 6.62 0.52
C LEU A 85 12.30 6.97 1.60
N LEU A 86 11.87 7.44 2.77
CA LEU A 86 12.73 7.78 3.91
C LEU A 86 13.20 6.53 4.68
N ILE A 87 12.45 5.43 4.60
CA ILE A 87 12.83 4.13 5.19
C ILE A 87 13.93 3.48 4.36
N ILE A 88 13.83 3.51 3.03
CA ILE A 88 14.85 2.99 2.11
C ILE A 88 15.95 4.05 2.00
N PRO A 89 17.09 3.88 2.68
CA PRO A 89 18.02 4.98 2.81
C PRO A 89 18.67 5.34 1.47
N GLY A 90 18.58 6.61 1.12
CA GLY A 90 19.27 7.23 -0.01
C GLY A 90 19.33 8.73 0.20
N PHE A 91 20.48 9.36 -0.05
CA PHE A 91 20.62 10.80 0.12
C PHE A 91 19.70 11.60 -0.80
N ILE A 92 19.55 11.16 -2.05
CA ILE A 92 18.72 11.88 -3.01
C ILE A 92 17.25 11.54 -2.77
N THR A 93 16.91 10.27 -2.57
CA THR A 93 15.56 9.86 -2.17
C THR A 93 15.10 10.50 -0.86
N ASP A 94 15.99 10.70 0.12
CA ASP A 94 15.66 11.36 1.39
C ASP A 94 15.32 12.84 1.17
N ILE A 95 16.04 13.54 0.29
CA ILE A 95 15.69 14.92 -0.10
C ILE A 95 14.29 14.95 -0.72
N PHE A 96 14.00 14.03 -1.66
CA PHE A 96 12.67 13.95 -2.27
C PHE A 96 11.59 13.55 -1.27
N ALA A 97 11.87 12.65 -0.33
CA ALA A 97 10.97 12.26 0.73
C ALA A 97 10.59 13.46 1.61
N ILE A 98 11.60 14.19 2.11
CA ILE A 98 11.41 15.39 2.94
C ILE A 98 10.64 16.46 2.17
N LEU A 99 10.98 16.69 0.89
CA LEU A 99 10.28 17.62 0.04
C LEU A 99 8.80 17.23 -0.10
N LEU A 100 8.50 15.94 -0.31
CA LEU A 100 7.13 15.43 -0.42
C LEU A 100 6.36 15.47 0.90
N LEU A 101 7.01 15.54 2.06
CA LEU A 101 6.31 15.76 3.34
C LEU A 101 5.75 17.20 3.45
N LEU A 102 6.35 18.17 2.74
CA LEU A 102 5.90 19.55 2.78
C LEU A 102 4.49 19.69 2.16
N PRO A 103 3.52 20.28 2.89
CA PRO A 103 2.18 20.55 2.36
C PRO A 103 2.16 21.26 0.99
N PRO A 104 2.95 22.32 0.73
CA PRO A 104 2.90 23.00 -0.57
C PRO A 104 3.35 22.12 -1.74
N VAL A 105 4.30 21.21 -1.51
CA VAL A 105 4.77 20.27 -2.54
C VAL A 105 3.71 19.23 -2.84
N ARG A 106 3.02 18.73 -1.81
CA ARG A 106 1.88 17.80 -1.99
C ARG A 106 0.73 18.44 -2.73
N ASP A 107 0.39 19.68 -2.42
CA ASP A 107 -0.65 20.40 -3.14
C ASP A 107 -0.28 20.64 -4.60
N PHE A 108 0.99 20.95 -4.88
CA PHE A 108 1.49 21.07 -6.25
C PHE A 108 1.44 19.74 -6.99
N ALA A 109 1.93 18.66 -6.38
CA ALA A 109 1.89 17.31 -6.95
C ALA A 109 0.44 16.87 -7.23
N TRP A 110 -0.48 17.11 -6.29
CA TRP A 110 -1.91 16.83 -6.49
C TRP A 110 -2.50 17.62 -7.66
N ARG A 111 -2.17 18.91 -7.82
CA ARG A 111 -2.66 19.71 -8.97
C ARG A 111 -2.19 19.14 -10.30
N LEU A 112 -0.92 18.71 -10.39
CA LEU A 112 -0.38 18.05 -11.57
C LEU A 112 -1.06 16.70 -11.84
N LEU A 113 -1.26 15.90 -10.79
CA LEU A 113 -1.82 14.56 -10.90
C LEU A 113 -3.33 14.56 -11.16
N LYS A 114 -4.11 15.48 -10.56
CA LYS A 114 -5.56 15.59 -10.77
C LYS A 114 -5.90 15.74 -12.27
N SER A 115 -5.08 16.45 -13.04
CA SER A 115 -5.24 16.60 -14.49
C SER A 115 -5.06 15.30 -15.28
N ARG A 116 -4.41 14.28 -14.69
CA ARG A 116 -4.11 12.97 -15.30
C ARG A 116 -4.95 11.82 -14.70
N ILE A 117 -5.54 12.01 -13.52
CA ILE A 117 -6.22 10.95 -12.76
C ILE A 117 -7.69 10.71 -13.17
N VAL A 118 -8.30 11.58 -14.00
CA VAL A 118 -9.67 11.38 -14.52
C VAL A 118 -9.84 10.10 -15.38
N MET A 119 -8.77 9.34 -15.66
CA MET A 119 -8.82 8.09 -16.44
C MET A 119 -8.28 6.84 -15.71
N ALA A 120 -7.97 6.93 -14.41
CA ALA A 120 -7.39 5.81 -13.65
C ALA A 120 -8.27 5.34 -12.49
N THR A 121 -9.60 5.45 -12.62
CA THR A 121 -10.58 4.83 -11.71
C THR A 121 -10.53 3.30 -11.72
N SER A 122 -9.65 2.69 -12.52
CA SER A 122 -9.42 1.25 -12.64
C SER A 122 -8.35 0.69 -11.68
N PHE A 123 -7.82 1.46 -10.72
CA PHE A 123 -6.84 0.93 -9.74
C PHE A 123 -7.48 0.27 -8.50
N SER A 124 -8.78 0.00 -8.51
CA SER A 124 -9.48 -0.77 -7.48
C SER A 124 -9.33 -2.29 -7.60
N SER A 125 -8.59 -2.81 -8.58
CA SER A 125 -8.54 -4.26 -8.88
C SER A 125 -7.45 -5.06 -8.15
N GLY A 126 -6.83 -4.55 -7.08
CA GLY A 126 -5.63 -5.16 -6.49
C GLY A 126 -5.68 -5.55 -5.00
N PHE A 127 -6.61 -5.05 -4.21
CA PHE A 127 -6.66 -5.28 -2.76
C PHE A 127 -8.04 -5.78 -2.29
N SER A 128 -8.61 -6.78 -2.97
CA SER A 128 -9.56 -7.66 -2.30
C SER A 128 -8.76 -8.64 -1.45
N ALA A 129 -8.52 -8.26 -0.20
CA ALA A 129 -8.18 -9.21 0.84
C ALA A 129 -9.18 -10.37 0.75
N ARG A 130 -8.68 -11.55 0.43
CA ARG A 130 -9.44 -12.79 0.31
C ARG A 130 -9.98 -13.18 1.69
N ARG A 131 -11.02 -12.51 2.17
CA ARG A 131 -11.93 -13.08 3.16
C ARG A 131 -12.97 -13.86 2.37
N ARG A 132 -12.62 -15.10 2.04
CA ARG A 132 -13.58 -16.08 1.53
C ARG A 132 -14.40 -16.54 2.73
N GLU A 133 -15.40 -15.75 3.09
CA GLU A 133 -16.47 -16.23 3.96
C GLU A 133 -17.38 -17.05 3.03
N THR A 134 -17.22 -18.38 3.06
CA THR A 134 -18.08 -19.29 2.31
C THR A 134 -19.45 -19.26 2.99
N VAL A 135 -20.29 -18.30 2.62
CA VAL A 135 -21.72 -18.35 2.89
C VAL A 135 -22.29 -19.32 1.86
N ILE A 136 -22.76 -20.47 2.34
CA ILE A 136 -23.47 -21.45 1.51
C ILE A 136 -24.93 -21.00 1.56
N ASP A 137 -25.38 -20.32 0.50
CA ASP A 137 -26.80 -20.09 0.29
C ASP A 137 -27.44 -21.43 -0.06
N LEU A 138 -28.12 -22.04 0.91
CA LEU A 138 -28.97 -23.19 0.65
C LEU A 138 -30.20 -22.70 -0.10
N ASP A 139 -30.35 -23.12 -1.36
CA ASP A 139 -31.58 -22.92 -2.11
C ASP A 139 -32.62 -23.95 -1.64
N ASP A 140 -33.92 -23.64 -1.73
CA ASP A 140 -34.99 -24.54 -1.25
C ASP A 140 -34.97 -25.91 -1.96
N SER A 141 -34.37 -26.01 -3.15
CA SER A 141 -34.19 -27.26 -3.88
C SER A 141 -33.07 -28.16 -3.33
N ASP A 142 -32.11 -27.59 -2.61
CA ASP A 142 -31.04 -28.36 -1.92
C ASP A 142 -31.53 -28.90 -0.57
N TYR A 143 -32.69 -28.43 -0.10
CA TYR A 143 -33.35 -28.92 1.09
C TYR A 143 -34.29 -30.09 0.74
N SER A 144 -33.80 -31.33 0.85
CA SER A 144 -34.67 -32.53 0.82
C SER A 144 -35.02 -32.96 2.24
N ARG A 145 -36.31 -32.96 2.57
CA ARG A 145 -36.85 -33.60 3.78
C ARG A 145 -37.22 -35.04 3.42
N ASP A 146 -36.32 -35.98 3.67
CA ASP A 146 -36.62 -37.40 3.44
C ASP A 146 -37.67 -37.88 4.46
N ASP A 147 -38.87 -38.21 3.98
CA ASP A 147 -40.02 -38.66 4.78
C ASP A 147 -39.97 -40.17 5.16
N TYR A 148 -38.79 -40.81 5.18
CA TYR A 148 -38.66 -42.24 5.50
C TYR A 148 -37.90 -42.47 6.83
N PRO A 149 -38.58 -42.86 7.92
CA PRO A 149 -38.00 -42.84 9.26
C PRO A 149 -37.10 -44.03 9.59
N ASN A 150 -36.70 -44.89 8.63
CA ASN A 150 -36.01 -46.13 9.00
C ASN A 150 -35.11 -46.81 7.94
N ARG A 151 -34.52 -46.07 6.99
CA ARG A 151 -33.47 -46.63 6.12
C ARG A 151 -32.19 -45.79 6.21
N PRO A 152 -31.04 -46.38 6.59
CA PRO A 152 -29.77 -45.65 6.61
C PRO A 152 -29.38 -45.28 5.18
N ASP A 153 -29.16 -44.00 4.88
CA ASP A 153 -28.66 -43.56 3.57
C ASP A 153 -27.28 -44.17 3.27
N HIS A 154 -27.22 -44.92 2.17
CA HIS A 154 -26.07 -45.70 1.74
C HIS A 154 -24.96 -44.80 1.17
N ASN A 155 -25.30 -43.57 0.76
CA ASN A 155 -24.37 -42.63 0.15
C ASN A 155 -23.90 -41.52 1.11
N SER A 156 -24.17 -41.65 2.40
CA SER A 156 -23.77 -40.65 3.39
C SER A 156 -22.23 -40.50 3.48
N PRO A 157 -21.70 -39.26 3.48
CA PRO A 157 -20.26 -39.00 3.60
C PRO A 157 -19.65 -39.58 4.88
N TRP A 158 -20.45 -39.65 5.94
CA TRP A 158 -20.06 -40.07 7.28
C TRP A 158 -19.72 -41.56 7.41
N ARG A 159 -20.18 -42.41 6.48
CA ARG A 159 -19.79 -43.83 6.44
C ARG A 159 -18.44 -44.07 5.78
N ARG A 160 -18.00 -43.17 4.91
CA ARG A 160 -16.75 -43.33 4.13
C ARG A 160 -15.48 -43.08 4.96
N LEU A 161 -15.61 -42.35 6.08
CA LEU A 161 -14.48 -42.00 6.95
C LEU A 161 -14.08 -43.11 7.95
N LYS A 162 -14.80 -44.23 7.99
CA LYS A 162 -14.63 -45.27 9.02
C LYS A 162 -13.76 -46.46 8.60
N ASN A 163 -13.29 -46.48 7.35
CA ASN A 163 -12.57 -47.61 6.76
C ASN A 163 -11.10 -47.30 6.38
N ASP A 164 -10.53 -46.19 6.86
CA ASP A 164 -9.11 -45.88 6.75
C ASP A 164 -8.42 -45.98 8.12
#